data_AF-A0A2E5R5P0-F1
#
_entry.id   AF-A0A2E5R5P0-F1
#
_cell.length_a   1.000
_cell.length_b   1.000
_cell.length_c   1.000
_cell.angle_alpha   90.00
_cell.angle_beta   90.00
_cell.angle_gamma   90.00
#
_symmetry.space_group_name_H-M   'P 1'
#
loop_
_entity.id
_entity.type
_entity.pdbx_description
1 polymer ?
#
loop_
_entity_poly.entity_id
_entity_poly.type
_entity_poly.pdbx_seq_one_letter_code
_entity_poly.pdbx_strand_id
1 'polypeptide(L)'
;MTSMKTTLDKANKTYHFELFNNIVNNFSGKDFTTDELMLEFFGTKNYTPKDFKKQKDPDLPKRPNSAYFIFSNEKRPNLMEKSKKETGKVDVTIVSKELGQMWKDLNSKKRKPYEDKAVLDKKRYDKEMIAYKKKQNQGQETD
;
A
#
# COMPACT_ATOMS: atom_id res chain seq x y z
N MET A 1 -7.73 -33.42 -8.31
CA MET A 1 -7.12 -32.17 -7.82
C MET A 1 -7.48 -31.81 -6.36
N THR A 2 -8.25 -32.64 -5.64
CA THR A 2 -8.64 -32.38 -4.24
C THR A 2 -7.60 -32.86 -3.22
N SER A 3 -6.76 -33.84 -3.56
CA SER A 3 -5.82 -34.48 -2.64
C SER A 3 -4.56 -33.66 -2.31
N MET A 4 -4.21 -32.63 -3.08
CA MET A 4 -3.00 -31.83 -2.81
C MET A 4 -3.27 -30.65 -1.85
N LYS A 5 -4.51 -30.13 -1.82
CA LYS A 5 -4.90 -29.04 -0.92
C LYS A 5 -5.01 -29.52 0.54
N THR A 6 -5.49 -30.73 0.76
CA THR A 6 -5.61 -31.34 2.09
C THR A 6 -4.24 -31.63 2.72
N THR A 7 -3.25 -32.01 1.92
CA THR A 7 -1.88 -32.27 2.38
C THR A 7 -1.15 -30.98 2.73
N LEU A 8 -1.35 -29.93 1.92
CA LEU A 8 -0.79 -28.59 2.18
C LEU A 8 -1.41 -27.94 3.43
N ASP A 9 -2.72 -28.11 3.64
CA ASP A 9 -3.44 -27.60 4.82
C ASP A 9 -3.01 -28.32 6.12
N LYS A 10 -2.74 -29.64 6.05
CA LYS A 10 -2.15 -30.40 7.17
C LYS A 10 -0.74 -29.93 7.51
N ALA A 11 0.12 -29.73 6.51
CA ALA A 11 1.47 -29.24 6.74
C ALA A 11 1.46 -27.86 7.40
N ASN A 12 0.66 -26.92 6.89
CA ASN A 12 0.54 -25.57 7.45
C ASN A 12 0.01 -25.57 8.89
N LYS A 13 -0.95 -26.45 9.23
CA LYS A 13 -1.45 -26.60 10.60
C LYS A 13 -0.41 -27.15 11.56
N THR A 14 0.42 -28.10 11.12
CA THR A 14 1.53 -28.62 11.93
C THR A 14 2.58 -27.53 12.20
N TYR A 15 2.96 -26.74 11.19
CA TYR A 15 3.88 -25.61 11.37
C TYR A 15 3.35 -24.54 12.34
N HIS A 16 2.05 -24.23 12.27
CA HIS A 16 1.42 -23.31 13.21
C HIS A 16 1.39 -23.83 14.64
N PHE A 17 1.19 -25.13 14.85
CA PHE A 17 1.14 -25.75 16.17
C PHE A 17 2.53 -25.82 16.82
N GLU A 18 3.57 -26.16 16.06
CA GLU A 18 4.97 -26.13 16.52
C GLU A 18 5.42 -24.69 16.83
N LEU A 19 5.04 -23.72 15.99
CA LEU A 19 5.29 -22.30 16.23
C LEU A 19 4.60 -21.82 17.51
N PHE A 20 3.33 -22.19 17.72
CA PHE A 20 2.58 -21.81 18.92
C PHE A 20 3.17 -22.44 20.19
N ASN A 21 3.53 -23.73 20.16
CA ASN A 21 4.15 -24.38 21.31
C ASN A 21 5.52 -23.79 21.64
N ASN A 22 6.32 -23.41 20.63
CA ASN A 22 7.60 -22.76 20.84
C ASN A 22 7.43 -21.31 21.37
N ILE A 23 6.43 -20.58 20.88
CA ILE A 23 6.05 -19.25 21.41
C ILE A 23 5.65 -19.38 22.88
N VAL A 24 4.80 -20.34 23.25
CA VAL A 24 4.36 -20.55 24.64
C VAL A 24 5.54 -20.97 25.54
N ASN A 25 6.46 -21.80 25.04
CA ASN A 25 7.66 -22.21 25.78
C ASN A 25 8.67 -21.07 25.98
N ASN A 26 8.75 -20.12 25.03
CA ASN A 26 9.62 -18.94 25.11
C ASN A 26 8.94 -17.71 25.76
N PHE A 27 7.63 -17.75 26.02
CA PHE A 27 6.83 -16.68 26.63
C PHE A 27 7.03 -16.49 28.15
N SER A 28 8.13 -17.00 28.71
CA SER A 28 8.43 -16.85 30.13
C SER A 28 8.85 -15.41 30.47
N GLY A 29 7.86 -14.52 30.58
CA GLY A 29 7.96 -13.21 31.19
C GLY A 29 8.81 -12.16 30.48
N LYS A 30 9.18 -12.37 29.21
CA LYS A 30 9.88 -11.37 28.39
C LYS A 30 8.94 -10.81 27.33
N ASP A 31 8.75 -9.50 27.34
CA ASP A 31 8.11 -8.80 26.22
C ASP A 31 9.00 -8.94 24.98
N PHE A 32 8.46 -9.52 23.92
CA PHE A 32 9.13 -9.59 22.62
C PHE A 32 8.34 -8.74 21.62
N THR A 33 9.06 -8.18 20.65
CA THR A 33 8.43 -7.56 19.48
C THR A 33 8.21 -8.60 18.38
N THR A 34 7.21 -8.40 17.53
CA THR A 34 6.98 -9.27 16.37
C THR A 34 8.21 -9.32 15.46
N ASP A 35 8.95 -8.21 15.35
CA ASP A 35 10.18 -8.16 14.59
C ASP A 35 11.28 -9.04 15.19
N GLU A 36 11.45 -9.05 16.53
CA GLU A 36 12.43 -9.89 17.22
C GLU A 36 12.12 -11.39 17.07
N LEU A 37 10.86 -11.79 17.25
CA LEU A 37 10.45 -13.18 17.04
C LEU A 37 10.67 -13.65 15.60
N MET A 38 10.31 -12.81 14.64
CA MET A 38 10.41 -13.18 13.23
C MET A 38 11.86 -13.23 12.77
N LEU A 39 12.72 -12.37 13.34
CA LEU A 39 14.17 -12.43 13.17
C LEU A 39 14.78 -13.68 13.77
N GLU A 40 14.32 -14.10 14.96
CA GLU A 40 14.80 -15.31 15.64
C GLU A 40 14.36 -16.59 14.90
N PHE A 41 13.12 -16.63 14.41
CA PHE A 41 12.56 -17.83 13.77
C PHE A 41 12.94 -17.98 12.29
N PHE A 42 12.96 -16.88 11.52
CA PHE A 42 13.24 -16.92 10.07
C PHE A 42 14.66 -16.48 9.70
N GLY A 43 15.40 -15.86 10.63
CA GLY A 43 16.73 -15.33 10.40
C GLY A 43 16.73 -14.05 9.54
N THR A 44 17.77 -13.22 9.72
CA THR A 44 17.93 -11.92 9.02
C THR A 44 18.02 -12.03 7.49
N LYS A 45 18.35 -13.21 6.95
CA LYS A 45 18.45 -13.43 5.49
C LYS A 45 17.09 -13.65 4.82
N ASN A 46 16.07 -14.06 5.57
CA ASN A 46 14.75 -14.41 5.03
C ASN A 46 13.59 -13.61 5.66
N TYR A 47 13.90 -12.63 6.52
CA TYR A 47 12.91 -11.73 7.11
C TYR A 47 13.18 -10.27 6.70
N THR A 48 12.20 -9.64 6.07
CA THR A 48 12.09 -8.18 6.07
C THR A 48 10.74 -7.77 6.70
N PRO A 49 10.68 -6.66 7.45
CA PRO A 49 9.41 -6.15 7.99
C PRO A 49 8.35 -5.83 6.92
N LYS A 50 8.73 -5.81 5.63
CA LYS A 50 7.79 -5.66 4.51
C LYS A 50 6.96 -6.92 4.25
N ASP A 51 7.47 -8.10 4.61
CA ASP A 51 6.88 -9.39 4.26
C ASP A 51 5.63 -9.71 5.11
N PHE A 52 5.53 -9.10 6.30
CA PHE A 52 4.39 -9.26 7.21
C PHE A 52 3.60 -7.95 7.41
N LYS A 53 3.60 -7.06 6.42
CA LYS A 53 2.73 -5.87 6.47
C LYS A 53 1.28 -6.31 6.61
N LYS A 54 0.62 -5.82 7.67
CA LYS A 54 -0.82 -5.97 7.87
C LYS A 54 -1.54 -5.70 6.55
N GLN A 55 -2.38 -6.64 6.12
CA GLN A 55 -3.21 -6.46 4.94
C GLN A 55 -4.02 -5.18 5.14
N LYS A 56 -3.95 -4.26 4.19
CA LYS A 56 -4.77 -3.05 4.21
C LYS A 56 -6.21 -3.47 3.97
N ASP A 57 -7.13 -2.94 4.78
CA ASP A 57 -8.55 -3.23 4.63
C ASP A 57 -8.98 -2.91 3.18
N PRO A 58 -9.59 -3.87 2.46
CA PRO A 58 -9.96 -3.68 1.07
C PRO A 58 -11.01 -2.57 0.88
N ASP A 59 -11.83 -2.34 1.92
CA ASP A 59 -12.88 -1.33 1.94
C ASP A 59 -12.38 0.06 2.35
N LEU A 60 -11.11 0.20 2.77
CA LEU A 60 -10.55 1.50 3.17
C LEU A 60 -10.49 2.44 1.96
N PRO A 61 -11.16 3.61 2.01
CA PRO A 61 -11.12 4.58 0.92
C PRO A 61 -9.69 5.01 0.57
N LYS A 62 -9.40 5.10 -0.72
CA LYS A 62 -8.09 5.56 -1.21
C LYS A 62 -7.91 7.03 -0.89
N ARG A 63 -6.69 7.39 -0.45
CA ARG A 63 -6.30 8.78 -0.12
C ARG A 63 -6.61 9.74 -1.28
N PRO A 64 -6.96 11.00 -0.97
CA PRO A 64 -7.23 11.99 -2.01
C PRO A 64 -5.94 12.39 -2.73
N ASN A 65 -6.04 12.65 -4.03
CA ASN A 65 -4.97 13.10 -4.88
C ASN A 65 -4.75 14.61 -4.70
N SER A 66 -3.48 15.01 -4.60
CA SER A 66 -3.11 16.44 -4.63
C SER A 66 -3.17 17.00 -6.06
N ALA A 67 -3.20 18.32 -6.19
CA ALA A 67 -3.20 18.99 -7.50
C ALA A 67 -2.01 18.55 -8.38
N TYR A 68 -0.83 18.37 -7.78
CA TYR A 68 0.34 17.85 -8.48
C TYR A 68 0.17 16.40 -8.94
N PHE A 69 -0.44 15.53 -8.13
CA PHE A 69 -0.69 14.13 -8.54
C PHE A 69 -1.69 14.05 -9.69
N ILE A 70 -2.71 14.90 -9.70
CA ILE A 70 -3.67 14.97 -10.81
C ILE A 70 -2.97 15.46 -12.08
N PHE A 71 -2.16 16.51 -11.98
CA PHE A 71 -1.33 17.01 -13.08
C PHE A 71 -0.36 15.95 -13.61
N SER A 72 0.37 15.29 -12.71
CA SER A 72 1.39 14.31 -13.09
C SER A 72 0.75 13.09 -13.75
N ASN A 73 -0.40 12.61 -13.27
CA ASN A 73 -1.12 11.51 -13.92
C ASN A 73 -1.56 11.86 -15.35
N GLU A 74 -1.98 13.09 -15.62
CA GLU A 74 -2.36 13.54 -16.96
C GLU A 74 -1.15 13.71 -17.91
N LYS A 75 -0.01 14.18 -17.41
CA LYS A 75 1.17 14.49 -18.25
C LYS A 75 2.19 13.37 -18.38
N ARG A 76 2.29 12.50 -17.37
CA ARG A 76 3.22 11.37 -17.33
C ARG A 76 3.14 10.44 -18.55
N PRO A 77 1.96 10.03 -19.08
CA PRO A 77 1.93 9.13 -20.24
C PRO A 77 2.59 9.75 -21.48
N ASN A 78 2.32 11.04 -21.74
CA ASN A 78 2.92 11.75 -22.87
C ASN A 78 4.45 11.85 -22.74
N LEU A 79 4.95 12.10 -21.52
CA LEU A 79 6.39 12.17 -21.26
C LEU A 79 7.06 10.80 -21.31
N MET A 80 6.39 9.75 -20.83
CA MET A 80 6.89 8.37 -20.95
C MET A 80 7.00 7.96 -22.42
N GLU A 81 6.03 8.34 -23.26
CA GLU A 81 6.09 8.07 -24.70
C GLU A 81 7.23 8.84 -25.37
N LYS A 82 7.39 10.13 -25.04
CA LYS A 82 8.51 10.95 -25.53
C LYS A 82 9.86 10.35 -25.16
N SER A 83 10.07 10.01 -23.88
CA SER A 83 11.31 9.39 -23.39
C SER A 83 11.59 8.06 -24.10
N LYS A 84 10.55 7.24 -24.34
CA LYS A 84 10.69 5.98 -25.08
C LYS A 84 11.13 6.20 -26.53
N LYS A 85 10.65 7.26 -27.20
CA LYS A 85 11.05 7.57 -28.59
C LYS A 85 12.49 8.06 -28.69
N GLU A 86 12.96 8.82 -27.71
CA GLU A 86 14.32 9.38 -27.71
C GLU A 86 15.39 8.35 -27.32
N THR A 87 15.15 7.57 -26.27
CA THR A 87 16.16 6.68 -25.67
C THR A 87 15.90 5.19 -25.95
N GLY A 88 14.78 4.85 -26.59
CA GLY A 88 14.34 3.46 -26.80
C GLY A 88 13.83 2.75 -25.54
N LYS A 89 14.00 3.36 -24.36
CA LYS A 89 13.56 2.88 -23.04
C LYS A 89 12.88 4.01 -22.28
N VAL A 90 11.93 3.66 -21.41
CA VAL A 90 11.27 4.63 -20.54
C VAL A 90 12.20 4.90 -19.35
N ASP A 91 12.77 6.11 -19.30
CA ASP A 91 13.50 6.57 -18.12
C ASP A 91 12.56 7.36 -17.19
N VAL A 92 12.09 6.68 -16.14
CA VAL A 92 11.18 7.26 -15.14
C VAL A 92 11.84 8.41 -14.36
N THR A 93 13.17 8.42 -14.24
CA THR A 93 13.92 9.47 -13.53
C THR A 93 13.87 10.77 -14.31
N ILE A 94 14.10 10.71 -15.62
CA ILE A 94 14.02 11.88 -16.52
C ILE A 94 12.59 12.42 -16.53
N VAL A 95 11.60 11.53 -16.73
CA VAL A 95 10.18 11.92 -16.73
C VAL A 95 9.78 12.60 -15.42
N SER A 96 10.24 12.08 -14.27
CA SER A 96 9.91 12.67 -12.96
C SER A 96 10.55 14.05 -12.77
N LYS A 97 11.79 14.25 -13.26
CA LYS A 97 12.46 15.56 -13.25
C LYS A 97 11.70 16.57 -14.11
N GLU A 98 11.35 16.20 -15.33
CA GLU A 98 10.59 17.06 -16.25
C GLU A 98 9.21 17.44 -15.69
N LEU A 99 8.47 16.48 -15.12
CA LEU A 99 7.18 16.75 -14.48
C LEU A 99 7.30 17.76 -13.32
N GLY A 100 8.33 17.60 -12.48
CA GLY A 100 8.60 18.51 -11.38
C GLY A 100 8.91 19.93 -11.86
N GLN A 101 9.68 20.05 -12.95
CA GLN A 101 10.00 21.34 -13.56
C GLN A 101 8.75 22.00 -14.17
N MET A 102 7.99 21.25 -14.98
CA MET A 102 6.74 21.75 -15.56
C MET A 102 5.73 22.22 -14.50
N TRP A 103 5.67 21.54 -13.36
CA TRP A 103 4.81 21.96 -12.26
C TRP A 103 5.25 23.28 -11.63
N LYS A 104 6.56 23.49 -11.46
CA LYS A 104 7.10 24.76 -10.94
C LYS A 104 6.85 25.91 -11.92
N ASP A 105 7.00 25.66 -13.21
CA ASP A 105 6.84 26.65 -14.28
C ASP A 105 5.37 26.96 -14.62
N LEU A 106 4.42 26.18 -14.08
CA LEU A 106 3.00 26.41 -14.26
C LEU A 106 2.52 27.67 -13.52
N ASN A 107 2.05 28.65 -14.28
CA ASN A 107 1.37 29.84 -13.74
C ASN A 107 0.12 29.48 -12.93
N SER A 108 -0.22 30.30 -11.92
CA SER A 108 -1.38 30.07 -11.04
C SER A 108 -2.69 29.88 -11.79
N LYS A 109 -2.90 30.57 -12.93
CA LYS A 109 -4.09 30.39 -13.77
C LYS A 109 -4.22 28.97 -14.35
N LYS A 110 -3.11 28.36 -14.76
CA LYS A 110 -3.07 27.00 -15.29
C LYS A 110 -3.04 25.96 -14.17
N ARG A 111 -2.60 26.33 -12.97
CA ARG A 111 -2.60 25.49 -11.78
C ARG A 111 -4.00 25.37 -11.14
N LYS A 112 -4.78 26.45 -11.16
CA LYS A 112 -6.14 26.52 -10.61
C LYS A 112 -7.06 25.33 -10.98
N PRO A 113 -7.20 24.90 -12.24
CA PRO A 113 -8.06 23.74 -12.56
C PRO A 113 -7.60 22.44 -11.87
N TYR A 114 -6.29 22.27 -11.62
CA TYR A 114 -5.77 21.12 -10.89
C TYR A 114 -6.04 21.22 -9.38
N GLU A 115 -5.99 22.43 -8.83
CA GLU A 115 -6.36 22.72 -7.44
C GLU A 115 -7.85 22.47 -7.21
N ASP A 116 -8.71 22.93 -8.12
CA ASP A 116 -10.16 22.70 -8.07
C ASP A 116 -10.48 21.19 -8.13
N LYS A 117 -9.83 20.44 -9.02
CA LYS A 117 -9.95 18.96 -9.06
C LYS A 117 -9.47 18.31 -7.75
N ALA A 118 -8.39 18.80 -7.13
CA ALA A 118 -7.91 18.27 -5.86
C ALA A 118 -8.90 18.54 -4.70
N VAL A 119 -9.54 19.71 -4.69
CA VAL A 119 -10.60 20.02 -3.72
C VAL A 119 -11.81 19.11 -3.91
N LEU A 120 -12.19 18.83 -5.16
CA LEU A 120 -13.26 17.87 -5.46
C LEU A 120 -12.91 16.45 -5.01
N ASP A 121 -11.67 16.00 -5.24
CA ASP A 121 -11.24 14.67 -4.83
C ASP A 121 -11.15 14.52 -3.30
N LYS A 122 -10.75 15.59 -2.59
CA LYS A 122 -10.84 15.65 -1.13
C LYS A 122 -12.29 15.48 -0.65
N LYS A 123 -13.25 16.19 -1.26
CA LYS A 123 -14.68 16.05 -0.92
C LYS A 123 -15.20 14.63 -1.18
N ARG A 124 -14.74 13.97 -2.26
CA ARG A 124 -15.05 12.55 -2.52
C ARG A 124 -14.53 11.67 -1.38
N TYR A 125 -13.26 11.81 -1.04
CA TYR A 125 -12.62 11.04 0.03
C TYR A 125 -13.32 11.24 1.38
N ASP A 126 -13.67 12.47 1.74
CA ASP A 126 -14.35 12.75 3.01
C ASP A 126 -15.71 12.03 3.09
N LYS A 127 -16.48 12.01 1.99
CA LYS A 127 -17.76 11.28 1.91
C LYS A 127 -17.56 9.76 2.04
N GLU A 128 -16.59 9.21 1.32
CA GLU A 128 -16.28 7.78 1.38
C GLU A 128 -15.78 7.36 2.76
N MET A 129 -14.95 8.18 3.41
CA MET A 129 -14.45 7.92 4.77
C MET A 129 -15.57 7.95 5.81
N ILE A 130 -16.55 8.85 5.68
CA ILE A 130 -17.72 8.84 6.56
C ILE A 130 -18.51 7.54 6.38
N ALA A 131 -18.73 7.10 5.14
CA ALA A 131 -19.42 5.84 4.86
C ALA A 131 -18.64 4.62 5.39
N TYR A 132 -17.31 4.61 5.21
CA TYR A 132 -16.43 3.56 5.72
C TYR A 132 -16.50 3.45 7.25
N LYS A 133 -16.37 4.59 7.97
CA LYS A 133 -16.47 4.61 9.43
C LYS A 133 -17.83 4.12 9.93
N LYS A 134 -18.92 4.48 9.25
CA LYS A 134 -20.27 3.98 9.59
C LYS A 134 -20.36 2.45 9.43
N LYS A 135 -19.83 1.89 8.34
CA LYS A 135 -19.82 0.43 8.12
C LYS A 135 -18.98 -0.31 9.15
N GLN A 136 -17.82 0.24 9.52
CA GLN A 136 -16.95 -0.34 10.54
C GLN A 136 -17.65 -0.41 11.91
N ASN A 137 -18.41 0.63 12.26
CA ASN A 137 -19.18 0.63 13.52
C ASN A 137 -20.36 -0.35 13.50
N GLN A 138 -21.04 -0.53 12.36
CA GLN A 138 -22.19 -1.44 12.23
C GLN A 138 -21.80 -2.92 12.25
N GLY A 139 -20.59 -3.27 11.80
CA GLY A 139 -20.07 -4.64 11.86
C GLY A 139 -19.64 -5.10 13.27
N GLN A 140 -19.67 -4.21 14.27
CA GLN A 140 -19.38 -4.53 15.67
C GLN A 140 -20.64 -4.80 16.52
N GLU A 141 -21.85 -4.63 15.97
CA GLU A 141 -23.13 -4.78 16.69
C GLU A 141 -23.94 -6.03 16.29
N THR A 142 -23.37 -6.93 15.50
CA THR A 142 -24.02 -8.22 15.20
C THR A 142 -23.09 -9.37 15.60
N ASP A 143 -23.18 -9.72 16.89
CA ASP A 143 -22.87 -11.05 17.44
C ASP A 143 -23.98 -12.05 17.07
#